data_AF-A0A7Z1A332-F1
#
_entry.id   AF-A0A7Z1A332-F1
#
_cell.length_a   1.000
_cell.length_b   1.000
_cell.length_c   1.000
_cell.angle_alpha   90.00
_cell.angle_beta   90.00
_cell.angle_gamma   90.00
#
_symmetry.space_group_name_H-M   'P 1'
#
loop_
_entity.id
_entity.type
_entity.pdbx_description
1 polymer ?
#
loop_
_entity_poly.entity_id
_entity_poly.type
_entity_poly.pdbx_seq_one_letter_code
_entity_poly.pdbx_strand_id
1 'polypeptide(L)'
;MFFIAVDPNDFSVTYAKRIAEHIIAYDQKHAVLSDEQREMLNTITRPTMGNHEDEIKQLCEHLIQTLVITDSKGETLKFYRDDEQGLLYFGDETGWHAGRALHKHPTLDPDHLNQD
;
A
#
# COMPACT_ATOMS: atom_id res chain seq x y z
N MET A 1 1.80 5.50 -13.42
CA MET A 1 2.42 5.82 -12.11
C MET A 1 1.41 5.41 -11.05
N PHE A 2 1.78 4.55 -10.11
CA PHE A 2 0.85 4.09 -9.08
C PHE A 2 1.41 4.44 -7.70
N PHE A 3 0.65 5.14 -6.88
CA PHE A 3 1.00 5.33 -5.48
C PHE A 3 -0.24 5.42 -4.58
N ILE A 4 -0.09 4.94 -3.36
CA ILE A 4 -1.09 5.10 -2.28
C ILE A 4 -0.35 5.68 -1.08
N ALA A 5 -0.75 6.87 -0.62
CA ALA A 5 -0.20 7.51 0.59
C ALA A 5 -1.06 7.17 1.82
N VAL A 6 -0.41 6.92 2.96
CA VAL A 6 -1.08 6.49 4.20
C VAL A 6 -0.43 7.12 5.43
N ASP A 7 -1.20 7.56 6.42
CA ASP A 7 -0.68 8.09 7.69
C ASP A 7 -0.32 6.92 8.66
N PRO A 8 0.95 6.79 9.12
CA PRO A 8 1.40 5.76 10.03
C PRO A 8 0.94 6.01 11.48
N ASN A 9 0.49 7.20 11.85
CA ASN A 9 -0.12 7.45 13.17
C ASN A 9 -1.55 6.90 13.25
N ASP A 10 -2.21 6.67 12.11
CA ASP A 10 -3.53 6.03 11.98
C ASP A 10 -3.41 4.58 11.45
N PHE A 11 -2.26 3.92 11.68
CA PHE A 11 -2.07 2.54 11.25
C PHE A 11 -2.89 1.56 12.11
N SER A 12 -4.18 1.51 11.83
CA SER A 12 -5.15 0.58 12.39
C SER A 12 -5.42 -0.58 11.44
N VAL A 13 -5.98 -1.66 11.99
CA VAL A 13 -6.40 -2.84 11.22
C VAL A 13 -7.29 -2.47 10.03
N THR A 14 -8.16 -1.46 10.19
CA THR A 14 -9.03 -0.94 9.13
C THR A 14 -8.25 -0.38 7.94
N TYR A 15 -7.14 0.32 8.19
CA TYR A 15 -6.31 0.90 7.12
C TYR A 15 -5.48 -0.16 6.41
N ALA A 16 -4.93 -1.11 7.15
CA ALA A 16 -4.20 -2.19 6.52
C ALA A 16 -5.09 -3.06 5.61
N LYS A 17 -6.36 -3.24 5.99
CA LYS A 17 -7.38 -3.83 5.11
C LYS A 17 -7.55 -3.03 3.82
N ARG A 18 -7.68 -1.70 3.90
CA ARG A 18 -7.81 -0.84 2.70
C ARG A 18 -6.61 -0.93 1.76
N ILE A 19 -5.39 -0.96 2.31
CA ILE A 19 -4.17 -1.15 1.53
C ILE A 19 -4.20 -2.52 0.85
N ALA A 20 -4.52 -3.56 1.61
CA ALA A 20 -4.57 -4.91 1.07
C ALA A 20 -5.64 -5.06 -0.02
N GLU A 21 -6.83 -4.46 0.17
CA GLU A 21 -7.90 -4.39 -0.84
C GLU A 21 -7.44 -3.67 -2.12
N HIS A 22 -6.73 -2.55 -2.00
CA HIS A 22 -6.19 -1.84 -3.16
C HIS A 22 -5.16 -2.67 -3.93
N ILE A 23 -4.28 -3.36 -3.21
CA ILE A 23 -3.26 -4.21 -3.84
C ILE A 23 -3.91 -5.42 -4.52
N ILE A 24 -4.92 -6.04 -3.90
CA ILE A 24 -5.72 -7.11 -4.52
C ILE A 24 -6.45 -6.58 -5.77
N ALA A 25 -7.03 -5.38 -5.71
CA ALA A 25 -7.72 -4.78 -6.86
C ALA A 25 -6.75 -4.45 -8.02
N TYR A 26 -5.52 -4.04 -7.70
CA TYR A 26 -4.47 -3.86 -8.68
C TYR A 26 -4.06 -5.19 -9.31
N ASP A 27 -3.89 -6.23 -8.49
CA ASP A 27 -3.58 -7.58 -8.98
C ASP A 27 -4.66 -8.18 -9.86
N GLN A 28 -5.95 -7.95 -9.58
CA GLN A 28 -7.03 -8.41 -10.45
C GLN A 28 -6.93 -7.85 -11.89
N LYS A 29 -6.31 -6.69 -12.06
CA LYS A 29 -6.12 -6.03 -13.36
C LYS A 29 -4.81 -6.41 -14.04
N HIS A 30 -3.76 -6.66 -13.27
CA HIS A 30 -2.40 -6.80 -13.78
C HIS A 30 -1.76 -8.19 -13.54
N ALA A 31 -2.38 -9.04 -12.71
CA ALA A 31 -1.92 -10.38 -12.34
C ALA A 31 -0.44 -10.42 -11.91
N VAL A 32 -0.08 -9.56 -10.94
CA VAL A 32 1.30 -9.28 -10.53
C VAL A 32 1.69 -9.93 -9.20
N LEU A 33 0.72 -10.37 -8.39
CA LEU A 33 0.97 -11.02 -7.11
C LEU A 33 1.22 -12.51 -7.29
N SER A 34 2.12 -13.06 -6.48
CA SER A 34 2.22 -14.51 -6.28
C SER A 34 1.06 -15.03 -5.44
N ASP A 35 0.81 -16.35 -5.49
CA ASP A 35 -0.25 -16.98 -4.71
C ASP A 35 -0.04 -16.80 -3.20
N GLU A 36 1.21 -16.80 -2.73
CA GLU A 36 1.57 -16.53 -1.32
C GLU A 36 1.24 -15.09 -0.91
N GLN A 37 1.56 -14.11 -1.77
CA GLN A 37 1.22 -12.70 -1.51
C GLN A 37 -0.31 -12.48 -1.52
N ARG A 38 -1.03 -13.13 -2.45
CA ARG A 38 -2.50 -13.11 -2.46
C ARG A 38 -3.09 -13.70 -1.20
N GLU A 39 -2.55 -14.82 -0.72
CA GLU A 39 -3.03 -15.47 0.51
C GLU A 39 -2.78 -14.58 1.74
N MET A 40 -1.59 -13.97 1.82
CA MET A 40 -1.25 -13.01 2.89
C MET A 40 -2.21 -11.80 2.89
N LEU A 41 -2.45 -11.19 1.72
CA LEU A 41 -3.36 -10.06 1.59
C LEU A 41 -4.81 -10.44 1.91
N ASN A 42 -5.27 -11.60 1.44
CA ASN A 42 -6.61 -12.11 1.77
C ASN A 42 -6.77 -12.43 3.27
N THR A 43 -5.70 -12.85 3.93
CA THR A 43 -5.70 -13.08 5.38
C THR A 43 -5.89 -11.76 6.13
N ILE A 44 -5.25 -10.68 5.67
CA ILE A 44 -5.40 -9.34 6.24
C ILE A 44 -6.81 -8.78 6.00
N THR A 45 -7.38 -8.95 4.81
CA THR A 45 -8.72 -8.42 4.47
C THR A 45 -9.86 -9.19 5.11
N ARG A 46 -9.64 -10.45 5.52
CA ARG A 46 -10.68 -11.28 6.14
C ARG A 46 -11.25 -10.65 7.42
N PRO A 47 -12.57 -10.77 7.64
CA PRO A 47 -13.18 -10.39 8.91
C PRO A 47 -12.70 -11.36 10.00
N THR A 48 -11.82 -10.88 10.87
CA THR A 48 -11.30 -11.64 12.01
C THR A 48 -12.35 -11.67 13.11
N MET A 49 -12.80 -12.86 13.48
CA MET A 49 -13.67 -13.04 14.66
C MET A 49 -12.79 -13.07 15.91
N GLY A 50 -12.82 -12.01 16.72
CA GLY A 50 -12.10 -11.94 18.01
C GLY A 50 -10.96 -10.92 18.04
N ASN A 51 -10.28 -10.86 19.19
CA ASN A 51 -9.30 -9.83 19.57
C ASN A 51 -7.91 -10.07 18.95
N HIS A 52 -7.86 -10.30 17.64
CA HIS A 52 -6.62 -10.59 16.89
C HIS A 52 -5.97 -9.33 16.29
N GLU A 53 -6.24 -8.15 16.85
CA GLU A 53 -5.70 -6.89 16.30
C GLU A 53 -4.17 -6.84 16.27
N ASP A 54 -3.50 -7.34 17.31
CA ASP A 54 -2.04 -7.32 17.38
C ASP A 54 -1.39 -8.26 16.35
N GLU A 55 -1.98 -9.43 16.09
CA GLU A 55 -1.52 -10.35 15.04
C GLU A 55 -1.69 -9.72 13.65
N ILE A 56 -2.81 -9.03 13.41
CA ILE A 56 -3.02 -8.32 12.15
C ILE A 56 -2.02 -7.18 12.02
N LYS A 57 -1.77 -6.40 13.07
CA LYS A 57 -0.75 -5.35 13.04
C LYS A 57 0.62 -5.90 12.69
N GLN A 58 1.04 -7.01 13.30
CA GLN A 58 2.32 -7.67 12.98
C GLN A 58 2.37 -8.16 11.53
N LEU A 59 1.29 -8.77 11.02
CA LEU A 59 1.19 -9.18 9.61
C LEU A 59 1.30 -7.98 8.67
N CYS A 60 0.74 -6.84 9.06
CA CYS A 60 0.76 -5.63 8.26
C CYS A 60 2.13 -4.96 8.28
N GLU A 61 2.81 -4.92 9.43
CA GLU A 61 4.21 -4.48 9.51
C GLU A 61 5.13 -5.37 8.69
N HIS A 62 4.92 -6.69 8.78
CA HIS A 62 5.66 -7.65 7.97
C HIS A 62 5.43 -7.39 6.47
N LEU A 63 4.18 -7.22 6.06
CA LEU A 63 3.81 -6.91 4.68
C LEU A 63 4.47 -5.62 4.18
N ILE A 64 4.52 -4.57 4.99
CA ILE A 64 5.20 -3.31 4.63
C ILE A 64 6.69 -3.54 4.36
N GLN A 65 7.32 -4.40 5.15
CA GLN A 65 8.75 -4.65 5.04
C GLN A 65 9.12 -5.61 3.91
N THR A 66 8.23 -6.55 3.57
CA THR A 66 8.55 -7.66 2.67
C THR A 66 7.84 -7.62 1.33
N LEU A 67 6.73 -6.88 1.21
CA LEU A 67 5.98 -6.84 -0.04
C LEU A 67 6.74 -6.05 -1.10
N VAL A 68 7.22 -6.81 -2.07
CA VAL A 68 7.81 -6.32 -3.31
C VAL A 68 7.08 -7.01 -4.45
N ILE A 69 6.55 -6.21 -5.36
CA ILE A 69 5.85 -6.67 -6.55
C ILE A 69 6.62 -6.18 -7.77
N THR A 70 6.77 -7.05 -8.77
CA THR A 70 7.24 -6.62 -10.09
C THR A 70 6.03 -6.49 -11.00
N ASP A 71 5.80 -5.30 -11.53
CA ASP A 71 4.68 -5.05 -12.42
C ASP A 71 4.92 -5.65 -13.82
N SER A 72 3.90 -5.58 -14.69
CA SER A 72 3.98 -6.06 -16.08
C SER A 72 5.02 -5.35 -16.96
N LYS A 73 5.51 -4.18 -16.53
CA LYS A 73 6.55 -3.39 -17.21
C LYS A 73 7.94 -3.68 -16.65
N GLY A 74 8.06 -4.52 -15.62
CA GLY A 74 9.30 -4.82 -14.93
C GLY A 74 9.65 -3.82 -13.82
N GLU A 75 8.74 -2.91 -13.48
CA GLU A 75 8.92 -1.92 -12.43
C GLU A 75 8.67 -2.54 -11.05
N THR A 76 9.49 -2.17 -10.08
CA THR A 76 9.36 -2.68 -8.71
C THR A 76 8.44 -1.78 -7.89
N LEU A 77 7.31 -2.32 -7.45
CA LEU A 77 6.40 -1.70 -6.50
C LEU A 77 6.72 -2.18 -5.09
N LYS A 78 6.89 -1.25 -4.15
CA LYS A 78 7.16 -1.54 -2.74
C LYS A 78 6.66 -0.41 -1.85
N PHE A 79 6.74 -0.63 -0.54
CA PHE A 79 6.48 0.43 0.42
C PHE A 79 7.69 1.36 0.61
N TYR A 80 7.42 2.66 0.65
CA TYR A 80 8.37 3.73 0.95
C TYR A 80 7.85 4.52 2.14
N ARG A 81 8.68 4.69 3.16
CA ARG A 81 8.33 5.49 4.35
C ARG A 81 8.86 6.91 4.18
N ASP A 82 8.01 7.89 4.45
CA ASP A 82 8.36 9.30 4.53
C ASP A 82 8.21 9.76 5.97
N ASP A 83 9.30 9.68 6.72
CA ASP A 83 9.34 10.07 8.13
C ASP A 83 9.21 11.58 8.34
N GLU A 84 9.49 12.41 7.31
CA GLU A 84 9.30 13.87 7.42
C GLU A 84 7.82 14.25 7.45
N GLN A 85 7.00 13.55 6.67
CA GLN A 85 5.57 13.80 6.56
C GLN A 85 4.74 12.88 7.44
N GLY A 86 5.37 11.85 8.02
CA GLY A 86 4.65 10.74 8.63
C GLY A 86 3.70 10.15 7.60
N LEU A 87 4.23 9.67 6.47
CA LEU A 87 3.41 9.01 5.44
C LEU A 87 4.10 7.73 4.96
N LEU A 88 3.30 6.74 4.57
CA LEU A 88 3.74 5.51 3.93
C LEU A 88 3.18 5.48 2.52
N TYR A 89 4.03 5.22 1.53
CA TYR A 89 3.68 5.19 0.13
C TYR A 89 3.83 3.77 -0.40
N PHE A 90 2.83 3.22 -1.10
CA PHE A 90 3.00 1.98 -1.85
C PHE A 90 2.96 2.26 -3.34
N GLY A 91 4.05 2.01 -4.06
CA GLY A 91 4.15 2.37 -5.47
C GLY A 91 5.51 2.06 -6.09
N ASP A 92 5.69 2.49 -7.33
CA ASP A 92 7.00 2.56 -7.97
C ASP A 92 7.80 3.76 -7.43
N GLU A 93 9.10 3.83 -7.71
CA GLU A 93 9.96 4.94 -7.24
C GLU A 93 9.47 6.31 -7.73
N THR A 94 8.94 6.38 -8.96
CA THR A 94 8.40 7.61 -9.55
C THR A 94 7.14 8.06 -8.81
N GLY A 95 6.23 7.12 -8.52
CA GLY A 95 5.00 7.32 -7.78
C GLY A 95 5.26 7.78 -6.34
N TRP A 96 6.26 7.21 -5.67
CA TRP A 96 6.70 7.69 -4.36
C TRP A 96 7.19 9.14 -4.41
N HIS A 97 8.06 9.48 -5.36
CA HIS A 97 8.57 10.85 -5.48
C HIS A 97 7.46 11.86 -5.78
N ALA A 98 6.53 11.51 -6.66
CA ALA A 98 5.37 12.34 -6.97
C ALA A 98 4.44 12.49 -5.76
N GLY A 99 4.08 11.40 -5.09
CA GLY A 99 3.29 11.41 -3.85
C GLY A 99 3.91 12.30 -2.78
N ARG A 100 5.22 12.14 -2.55
CA ARG A 100 5.98 12.96 -1.59
C ARG A 100 5.98 14.44 -1.96
N ALA A 101 6.12 14.80 -3.23
CA ALA A 101 6.10 16.19 -3.68
C ALA A 101 4.71 16.84 -3.54
N LEU A 102 3.64 16.08 -3.78
CA LEU A 102 2.26 16.54 -3.62
C LEU A 102 1.93 16.88 -2.17
N HIS A 103 2.28 16.00 -1.24
CA HIS A 103 1.99 16.23 0.17
C HIS A 103 2.87 17.33 0.79
N LYS A 104 4.08 17.58 0.25
CA LYS A 104 4.89 18.76 0.61
C LYS A 104 4.29 20.08 0.12
N HIS A 105 3.42 20.04 -0.91
CA HIS A 105 2.75 21.20 -1.51
C HIS A 105 1.26 20.92 -1.74
N PRO A 106 0.40 21.00 -0.69
CA PRO A 106 -1.00 20.54 -0.71
C PRO A 106 -1.94 21.32 -1.66
N THR A 107 -1.42 22.25 -2.45
CA THR A 107 -2.15 22.95 -3.52
C THR A 107 -2.34 22.11 -4.79
N LEU A 108 -1.74 20.92 -4.86
CA LEU A 108 -1.91 19.98 -5.97
C LEU A 108 -2.96 18.93 -5.58
N ASP A 109 -4.08 18.96 -6.28
CA ASP A 109 -5.25 18.12 -6.01
C ASP A 109 -4.95 16.63 -6.34
N PRO A 110 -5.04 15.71 -5.38
CA PRO A 110 -4.67 14.31 -5.56
C PRO A 110 -5.58 13.53 -6.52
N ASP A 111 -6.81 14.02 -6.78
CA ASP A 111 -7.78 13.36 -7.68
C ASP A 111 -7.33 13.39 -9.16
N HIS A 112 -6.43 14.30 -9.55
CA HIS A 112 -6.01 14.47 -10.95
C HIS A 112 -4.86 13.56 -11.41
N LEU A 113 -4.28 12.75 -10.52
CA LEU A 113 -3.01 12.04 -10.80
C LEU A 113 -3.14 10.53 -11.03
N ASN A 114 -4.33 9.97 -10.81
CA ASN A 114 -4.64 8.55 -11.04
C ASN A 114 -5.46 8.31 -12.32
N GLN A 115 -5.54 9.30 -13.23
CA GLN A 115 -6.38 9.22 -14.45
C GLN A 115 -5.66 8.88 -15.77
N ASP A 116 -4.37 8.49 -15.75
CA ASP A 116 -3.65 8.04 -16.96
C ASP A 116 -3.29 6.55 -16.93
#